data_AF-A0A9Q0ETI1-F1
#
_entry.id   AF-A0A9Q0ETI1-F1
#
_cell.length_a   1.000
_cell.length_b   1.000
_cell.length_c   1.000
_cell.angle_alpha   90.00
_cell.angle_beta   90.00
_cell.angle_gamma   90.00
#
_symmetry.space_group_name_H-M   'P 1'
#
loop_
_entity.id
_entity.type
_entity.pdbx_description
1 polymer ?
#
loop_
_entity_poly.entity_id
_entity_poly.type
_entity_poly.pdbx_seq_one_letter_code
_entity_poly.pdbx_strand_id
1 'polypeptide(L)'
;MMTELHAAAAAGNCELVEELLKRNTCDPNQRDVDWNHKTALHWAAAQGHTDVVRVLVEHGARACLRTDNGWTPAHFAAESGHLGVLRLLHGLHGPVDREDDSGDRPVRIAQIYGHEDCVCFLKIAEVEAEAYRQGAVQRGVSLDETDEEWEDSRKKRLEVKK
;
A
#
# COMPACT_ATOMS: atom_id res chain seq x y z
N MET A 1 10.99 17.21 3.72
CA MET A 1 12.22 17.13 2.93
C MET A 1 12.15 15.88 2.11
N MET A 2 11.92 16.10 0.82
CA MET A 2 12.02 15.10 -0.22
C MET A 2 13.43 14.54 -0.26
N THR A 3 13.57 13.23 -0.07
CA THR A 3 14.87 12.54 -0.16
C THR A 3 15.11 12.01 -1.58
N GLU A 4 16.35 11.63 -1.88
CA GLU A 4 16.71 10.99 -3.15
C GLU A 4 15.85 9.75 -3.44
N LEU A 5 15.49 8.98 -2.40
CA LEU A 5 14.62 7.82 -2.54
C LEU A 5 13.21 8.20 -3.02
N HIS A 6 12.65 9.31 -2.55
CA HIS A 6 11.33 9.80 -3.01
C HIS A 6 11.38 10.19 -4.48
N ALA A 7 12.43 10.90 -4.89
CA ALA A 7 12.61 11.32 -6.29
C ALA A 7 12.84 10.11 -7.21
N ALA A 8 13.68 9.16 -6.80
CA ALA A 8 13.92 7.93 -7.55
C ALA A 8 12.64 7.11 -7.72
N ALA A 9 11.83 7.00 -6.66
CA ALA A 9 10.55 6.29 -6.70
C ALA A 9 9.50 6.99 -7.58
N ALA A 10 9.43 8.33 -7.54
CA ALA A 10 8.55 9.11 -8.42
C ALA A 10 8.97 9.01 -9.90
N ALA A 11 10.28 8.96 -10.17
CA ALA A 11 10.82 8.83 -11.52
C ALA A 11 10.73 7.40 -12.09
N GLY A 12 10.47 6.40 -11.25
CA GLY A 12 10.42 4.99 -11.67
C GLY A 12 11.80 4.36 -11.88
N ASN A 13 12.87 4.97 -11.33
CA ASN A 13 14.23 4.45 -11.48
C ASN A 13 14.47 3.30 -10.48
N CYS A 14 14.10 2.10 -10.89
CA CYS A 14 14.23 0.87 -10.10
C CYS A 14 15.68 0.56 -9.71
N GLU A 15 16.65 0.76 -10.60
CA GLU A 15 18.07 0.51 -10.32
C GLU A 15 18.59 1.40 -9.19
N LEU A 16 18.28 2.70 -9.25
CA LEU A 16 18.68 3.65 -8.21
C LEU A 16 17.98 3.36 -6.87
N VAL A 17 16.69 3.01 -6.90
CA VAL A 17 15.95 2.63 -5.69
C VAL A 17 16.58 1.40 -5.04
N GLU A 18 16.90 0.37 -5.82
CA GLU A 18 17.53 -0.85 -5.32
C GLU A 18 18.93 -0.56 -4.75
N GLU A 19 19.73 0.26 -5.42
CA GLU A 19 21.07 0.63 -4.94
C GLU A 19 21.02 1.40 -3.62
N LEU A 20 20.13 2.39 -3.50
CA LEU A 20 19.96 3.19 -2.28
C LEU A 20 19.51 2.34 -1.09
N LEU A 21 18.62 1.37 -1.32
CA LEU A 21 18.14 0.46 -0.29
C LEU A 21 19.20 -0.57 0.11
N LYS A 22 19.95 -1.11 -0.84
CA LYS A 22 21.08 -2.04 -0.58
C LYS A 22 22.19 -1.39 0.23
N ARG A 23 22.48 -0.11 -0.03
CA ARG A 23 23.45 0.67 0.75
C ARG A 23 22.96 0.95 2.18
N ASN A 24 21.69 0.70 2.47
CA ASN A 24 21.03 0.94 3.76
C ASN A 24 21.23 2.38 4.28
N THR A 25 21.34 3.33 3.34
CA THR A 25 21.54 4.76 3.64
C THR A 25 20.22 5.49 3.88
N CYS A 26 19.10 4.86 3.53
CA CYS A 26 17.78 5.47 3.48
C CYS A 26 16.76 4.56 4.18
N ASP A 27 15.86 5.15 4.98
CA ASP A 27 14.70 4.41 5.47
C ASP A 27 13.63 4.34 4.35
N PRO A 28 13.21 3.13 3.90
CA PRO A 28 12.14 2.97 2.90
C PRO A 28 10.79 3.55 3.35
N ASN A 29 10.59 3.70 4.66
CA ASN A 29 9.37 4.24 5.27
C ASN A 29 9.47 5.72 5.62
N GLN A 30 10.58 6.39 5.25
CA GLN A 30 10.75 7.81 5.49
C GLN A 30 9.57 8.59 4.92
N ARG A 31 8.94 9.42 5.76
CA ARG A 31 7.85 10.32 5.37
C ARG A 31 8.42 11.67 5.00
N ASP A 32 7.95 12.23 3.89
CA ASP A 32 8.31 13.56 3.45
C ASP A 32 7.47 14.64 4.17
N VAL A 33 8.12 15.49 4.97
CA VAL A 33 7.42 16.59 5.66
C VAL A 33 6.89 17.70 4.74
N ASP A 34 7.35 17.80 3.48
CA ASP A 34 6.96 18.89 2.57
C ASP A 34 5.72 18.52 1.74
N TRP A 35 5.47 17.22 1.54
CA TRP A 35 4.47 16.71 0.60
C TRP A 35 3.51 15.73 1.27
N ASN A 36 2.78 16.20 2.29
CA ASN A 36 1.69 15.45 2.94
C ASN A 36 2.16 14.12 3.58
N HIS A 37 3.41 14.07 4.06
CA HIS A 37 4.00 12.88 4.66
C HIS A 37 3.93 11.62 3.78
N LYS A 38 3.99 11.83 2.46
CA LYS A 38 4.14 10.77 1.47
C LYS A 38 5.47 10.05 1.68
N THR A 39 5.45 8.74 1.48
CA THR A 39 6.64 7.90 1.41
C THR A 39 7.00 7.60 -0.04
N ALA A 40 8.20 7.05 -0.29
CA ALA A 40 8.61 6.58 -1.60
C ALA A 40 7.56 5.62 -2.24
N LEU A 41 6.91 4.78 -1.44
CA LEU A 41 5.88 3.84 -1.90
C LEU A 41 4.60 4.55 -2.39
N HIS A 42 4.22 5.68 -1.77
CA HIS A 42 3.09 6.48 -2.25
C HIS A 42 3.36 7.06 -3.63
N TRP A 43 4.57 7.59 -3.86
CA TRP A 43 4.97 8.12 -5.16
C TRP A 43 5.04 7.03 -6.23
N ALA A 44 5.66 5.88 -5.93
CA ALA A 44 5.72 4.76 -6.86
C ALA A 44 4.31 4.25 -7.24
N ALA A 45 3.39 4.21 -6.26
CA ALA A 45 2.02 3.79 -6.49
C ALA A 45 1.19 4.78 -7.32
N ALA A 46 1.35 6.08 -7.05
CA ALA A 46 0.72 7.15 -7.83
C ALA A 46 1.16 7.15 -9.30
N GLN A 47 2.40 6.77 -9.58
CA GLN A 47 2.96 6.77 -10.94
C GLN A 47 2.88 5.41 -11.65
N GLY A 48 2.38 4.38 -10.96
CA GLY A 48 2.17 3.06 -11.57
C GLY A 48 3.44 2.20 -11.68
N HIS A 49 4.53 2.60 -11.01
CA HIS A 49 5.84 1.94 -11.09
C HIS A 49 5.86 0.63 -10.30
N THR A 50 5.28 -0.40 -10.90
CA THR A 50 5.07 -1.71 -10.25
C THR A 50 6.37 -2.36 -9.79
N ASP A 51 7.46 -2.22 -10.55
CA ASP A 51 8.77 -2.78 -10.18
C ASP A 51 9.38 -2.04 -8.98
N VAL A 52 9.25 -0.72 -8.92
CA VAL A 52 9.69 0.07 -7.77
C VAL A 52 8.88 -0.28 -6.53
N VAL A 53 7.55 -0.44 -6.66
CA VAL A 53 6.68 -0.88 -5.55
C VAL A 53 7.16 -2.22 -4.99
N ARG A 54 7.50 -3.17 -5.87
CA ARG A 54 8.02 -4.49 -5.47
C ARG A 54 9.33 -4.35 -4.68
N VAL A 55 10.31 -3.66 -5.25
CA VAL A 55 11.64 -3.48 -4.62
C VAL A 55 11.50 -2.80 -3.26
N LEU A 56 10.68 -1.74 -3.17
CA LEU A 56 10.45 -1.04 -1.90
C LEU A 56 9.86 -1.98 -0.84
N VAL A 57 8.83 -2.75 -1.16
CA VAL A 57 8.20 -3.66 -0.19
C VAL A 57 9.13 -4.82 0.20
N GLU A 58 9.92 -5.35 -0.73
CA GLU A 58 10.93 -6.38 -0.45
C GLU A 58 12.00 -5.87 0.54
N HIS A 59 12.32 -4.58 0.51
CA HIS A 59 13.26 -3.93 1.43
C HIS A 59 12.57 -3.36 2.69
N GLY A 60 11.32 -3.73 2.96
CA GLY A 60 10.63 -3.38 4.21
C GLY A 60 9.78 -2.12 4.17
N ALA A 61 9.44 -1.60 2.98
CA ALA A 61 8.44 -0.54 2.86
C ALA A 61 7.05 -1.06 3.28
N ARG A 62 6.37 -0.27 4.11
CA ARG A 62 5.06 -0.59 4.66
C ARG A 62 3.96 -0.01 3.77
N ALA A 63 3.18 -0.89 3.16
CA ALA A 63 2.04 -0.54 2.32
C ALA A 63 0.82 0.01 3.08
N CYS A 64 0.83 -0.04 4.41
CA CYS A 64 -0.24 0.47 5.27
C CYS A 64 -0.03 1.92 5.73
N LEU A 65 1.12 2.54 5.44
CA LEU A 65 1.39 3.90 5.89
C LEU A 65 0.41 4.89 5.25
N ARG A 66 -0.02 5.85 6.06
CA ARG A 66 -0.98 6.89 5.68
C ARG A 66 -0.29 8.24 5.54
N THR A 67 -0.74 9.06 4.61
CA THR A 67 -0.43 10.50 4.50
C THR A 67 -1.28 11.33 5.48
N ASP A 68 -1.14 12.65 5.52
CA ASP A 68 -1.88 13.48 6.52
C ASP A 68 -3.39 13.59 6.27
N ASN A 69 -3.84 13.21 5.07
CA ASN A 69 -5.25 13.05 4.73
C ASN A 69 -5.72 11.58 4.84
N GLY A 70 -4.90 10.70 5.43
CA GLY A 70 -5.26 9.31 5.63
C GLY A 70 -5.07 8.40 4.41
N TRP A 71 -4.56 8.93 3.29
CA TRP A 71 -4.41 8.14 2.06
C TRP A 71 -3.28 7.12 2.18
N THR A 72 -3.54 5.93 1.68
CA THR A 72 -2.56 4.84 1.54
C THR A 72 -2.03 4.77 0.11
N PRO A 73 -0.96 4.02 -0.18
CA PRO A 73 -0.50 3.79 -1.56
C PRO A 73 -1.60 3.24 -2.48
N ALA A 74 -2.55 2.47 -1.94
CA ALA A 74 -3.70 1.96 -2.70
C ALA A 74 -4.66 3.08 -3.15
N HIS A 75 -4.86 4.15 -2.36
CA HIS A 75 -5.67 5.30 -2.77
C HIS A 75 -5.08 6.00 -3.99
N PHE A 76 -3.76 6.24 -3.99
CA PHE A 76 -3.07 6.86 -5.12
C PHE A 76 -3.09 5.96 -6.37
N ALA A 77 -2.85 4.66 -6.21
CA ALA A 77 -2.95 3.72 -7.33
C ALA A 77 -4.37 3.65 -7.90
N ALA A 78 -5.39 3.76 -7.06
CA ALA A 78 -6.80 3.79 -7.47
C ALA A 78 -7.17 5.10 -8.17
N GLU A 79 -6.70 6.25 -7.68
CA GLU A 79 -6.85 7.57 -8.31
C GLU A 79 -6.24 7.59 -9.71
N SER A 80 -5.06 7.00 -9.88
CA SER A 80 -4.33 7.02 -11.17
C SER A 80 -4.64 5.80 -12.06
N GLY A 81 -5.53 4.92 -11.63
CA GLY A 81 -5.99 3.77 -12.42
C GLY A 81 -4.96 2.66 -12.61
N HIS A 82 -3.99 2.55 -11.71
CA HIS A 82 -2.88 1.60 -11.82
C HIS A 82 -3.21 0.23 -11.22
N LEU A 83 -3.99 -0.56 -11.97
CA LEU A 83 -4.40 -1.92 -11.57
C LEU A 83 -3.20 -2.84 -11.23
N GLY A 84 -2.09 -2.73 -11.96
CA GLY A 84 -0.89 -3.53 -11.70
C GLY A 84 -0.34 -3.32 -10.29
N VAL A 85 -0.31 -2.06 -9.84
CA VAL A 85 0.10 -1.71 -8.47
C VAL A 85 -0.92 -2.23 -7.46
N LEU A 86 -2.23 -2.07 -7.69
CA LEU A 86 -3.25 -2.58 -6.76
C LEU A 86 -3.17 -4.10 -6.59
N ARG A 87 -2.99 -4.84 -7.69
CA ARG A 87 -2.78 -6.29 -7.67
C ARG A 87 -1.52 -6.67 -6.91
N LEU A 88 -0.44 -5.92 -7.12
CA LEU A 88 0.82 -6.15 -6.42
C LEU A 88 0.67 -5.88 -4.92
N LEU A 89 0.08 -4.76 -4.52
CA LEU A 89 -0.16 -4.41 -3.12
C LEU A 89 -1.02 -5.48 -2.45
N HIS A 90 -2.13 -5.88 -3.07
CA HIS A 90 -2.99 -6.95 -2.55
C HIS A 90 -2.27 -8.30 -2.49
N GLY A 91 -1.49 -8.68 -3.49
CA GLY A 91 -0.69 -9.92 -3.49
C GLY A 91 0.44 -9.91 -2.46
N LEU A 92 1.00 -8.74 -2.17
CA LEU A 92 1.93 -8.49 -1.07
C LEU A 92 1.21 -8.31 0.29
N HIS A 93 -0.10 -8.58 0.30
CA HIS A 93 -1.03 -8.52 1.43
C HIS A 93 -1.28 -7.11 1.97
N GLY A 94 -0.72 -6.08 1.35
CA GLY A 94 -0.94 -4.69 1.74
C GLY A 94 -2.44 -4.34 1.76
N PRO A 95 -2.90 -3.57 2.77
CA PRO A 95 -4.32 -3.27 2.89
C PRO A 95 -4.77 -2.35 1.74
N VAL A 96 -5.68 -2.84 0.91
CA VAL A 96 -6.24 -2.11 -0.24
C VAL A 96 -7.67 -1.60 -0.01
N ASP A 97 -8.24 -1.85 1.17
CA ASP A 97 -9.62 -1.51 1.52
C ASP A 97 -9.76 -0.42 2.60
N ARG A 98 -8.65 0.13 3.10
CA ARG A 98 -8.63 1.10 4.20
C ARG A 98 -9.30 2.40 3.80
N GLU A 99 -9.95 3.04 4.76
CA GLU A 99 -10.59 4.35 4.60
C GLU A 99 -9.58 5.48 4.81
N ASP A 100 -9.69 6.53 4.00
CA ASP A 100 -9.04 7.80 4.26
C ASP A 100 -9.73 8.57 5.39
N ASP A 101 -9.25 9.78 5.69
CA ASP A 101 -9.83 10.59 6.78
C ASP A 101 -11.21 11.17 6.42
N SER A 102 -11.62 11.11 5.15
CA SER A 102 -12.96 11.46 4.69
C SER A 102 -13.93 10.27 4.75
N GLY A 103 -13.44 9.07 5.09
CA GLY A 103 -14.20 7.82 5.05
C GLY A 103 -14.30 7.20 3.66
N ASP A 104 -13.56 7.73 2.67
CA ASP A 104 -13.55 7.18 1.33
C ASP A 104 -12.53 6.05 1.22
N ARG A 105 -12.94 4.94 0.59
CA ARG A 105 -12.06 3.79 0.27
C ARG A 105 -11.46 3.95 -1.12
N PRO A 106 -10.33 3.27 -1.44
CA PRO A 106 -9.74 3.31 -2.78
C PRO A 106 -10.74 2.96 -3.90
N VAL A 107 -11.70 2.07 -3.63
CA VAL A 107 -12.75 1.72 -4.61
C VAL A 107 -13.62 2.92 -4.99
N ARG A 108 -13.94 3.80 -4.04
CA ARG A 108 -14.74 5.01 -4.29
C ARG A 108 -13.94 6.01 -5.09
N ILE A 109 -12.66 6.17 -4.80
CA ILE A 109 -11.74 6.99 -5.59
C ILE A 109 -11.68 6.47 -7.04
N ALA A 110 -11.41 5.18 -7.26
CA ALA A 110 -11.39 4.60 -8.60
C ALA A 110 -12.72 4.78 -9.37
N GLN A 111 -13.87 4.78 -8.68
CA GLN A 111 -15.17 5.07 -9.28
C GLN A 111 -15.30 6.53 -9.71
N ILE A 112 -14.89 7.47 -8.87
CA ILE A 112 -14.95 8.92 -9.16
C ILE A 112 -14.13 9.25 -10.41
N TYR A 113 -12.95 8.64 -10.54
CA TYR A 113 -12.04 8.85 -11.67
C TYR A 113 -12.32 7.94 -12.88
N GLY A 114 -13.31 7.04 -12.79
CA GLY A 114 -13.76 6.21 -13.92
C GLY A 114 -12.86 5.03 -14.29
N HIS A 115 -12.03 4.55 -13.35
CA HIS A 115 -11.12 3.43 -13.59
C HIS A 115 -11.79 2.08 -13.36
N GLU A 116 -12.66 1.66 -14.30
CA GLU A 116 -13.51 0.47 -14.18
C GLU A 116 -12.75 -0.82 -13.82
N ASP A 117 -11.59 -1.05 -14.43
CA ASP A 117 -10.75 -2.22 -14.13
C ASP A 117 -10.28 -2.26 -12.66
N CYS A 118 -9.90 -1.10 -12.13
CA CYS A 118 -9.51 -0.96 -10.72
C CYS A 118 -10.72 -1.15 -9.80
N VAL A 119 -11.89 -0.62 -10.18
CA VAL A 119 -13.14 -0.78 -9.44
C VAL A 119 -13.54 -2.24 -9.35
N CYS A 120 -13.50 -2.98 -10.46
CA CYS A 120 -13.82 -4.40 -10.50
C CYS A 120 -12.90 -5.19 -9.56
N PHE A 121 -11.59 -4.93 -9.62
CA PHE A 121 -10.62 -5.58 -8.74
C PHE A 121 -10.82 -5.24 -7.26
N LEU A 122 -10.97 -3.97 -6.92
CA LEU A 122 -11.12 -3.51 -5.55
C LEU A 122 -12.43 -3.99 -4.91
N LYS A 123 -13.52 -4.07 -5.67
CA LYS A 123 -14.78 -4.66 -5.20
C LYS A 123 -14.63 -6.13 -4.84
N ILE A 124 -13.87 -6.89 -5.63
CA ILE A 124 -13.58 -8.30 -5.31
C ILE A 124 -12.77 -8.38 -4.00
N ALA A 125 -11.71 -7.57 -3.89
CA ALA A 125 -10.87 -7.54 -2.70
C ALA A 125 -11.64 -7.07 -1.44
N GLU A 126 -12.62 -6.18 -1.60
CA GLU A 126 -13.50 -5.71 -0.52
C GLU A 126 -14.39 -6.83 0.02
N VAL A 127 -15.05 -7.58 -0.86
CA VAL A 127 -15.89 -8.73 -0.46
C VAL A 127 -15.06 -9.79 0.28
N GLU A 128 -13.82 -10.02 -0.14
CA GLU A 128 -12.89 -10.92 0.55
C GLU A 128 -12.53 -10.42 1.96
N ALA A 129 -12.26 -9.12 2.11
CA ALA A 129 -11.96 -8.50 3.40
C ALA A 129 -13.17 -8.50 4.34
N GLU A 130 -14.39 -8.30 3.82
CA GLU A 130 -15.63 -8.38 4.59
C GLU A 130 -15.95 -9.79 5.06
N ALA A 131 -15.75 -10.80 4.21
CA ALA A 131 -15.90 -12.20 4.59
C ALA A 131 -14.96 -12.58 5.74
N TYR A 132 -13.72 -12.05 5.73
CA TYR A 132 -12.79 -12.21 6.84
C TYR A 132 -13.30 -11.53 8.13
N ARG A 133 -13.73 -10.27 8.05
CA ARG A 133 -14.27 -9.52 9.21
C ARG A 133 -15.50 -10.21 9.83
N GLN A 134 -16.45 -10.67 9.02
CA GLN A 134 -17.63 -11.40 9.51
C GLN A 134 -17.24 -12.75 10.14
N GLY A 135 -16.25 -13.44 9.57
CA GLY A 135 -15.70 -14.67 10.13
C GLY A 135 -14.90 -14.47 11.43
N ALA A 136 -14.29 -13.31 11.64
CA ALA A 136 -13.58 -12.96 12.87
C ALA A 136 -14.55 -12.63 14.02
N VAL A 137 -15.63 -11.90 13.71
CA VAL A 137 -16.73 -11.62 14.67
C VAL A 137 -17.38 -12.91 15.17
N GLN A 138 -17.63 -13.88 14.29
CA GLN A 138 -18.15 -15.18 14.69
C GLN A 138 -17.20 -16.00 15.58
N ARG A 139 -15.89 -15.70 15.54
CA ARG A 139 -14.87 -16.34 16.38
C ARG A 139 -14.58 -15.59 17.68
N GLY A 140 -15.24 -14.45 17.91
CA GLY A 140 -15.09 -13.65 19.13
C GLY A 140 -13.72 -12.98 19.28
N VAL A 141 -13.01 -12.72 18.16
CA VAL A 141 -11.76 -11.95 18.16
C VAL A 141 -12.12 -10.46 18.09
N SER A 142 -11.53 -9.64 18.96
CA SER A 142 -11.74 -8.18 19.01
C SER A 142 -11.25 -7.52 17.72
N LEU A 143 -12.08 -6.65 17.11
CA LEU A 143 -11.86 -6.02 15.79
C LEU A 143 -10.91 -4.82 15.82
N ASP A 144 -10.45 -4.42 16.99
CA ASP A 144 -9.40 -3.45 17.24
C ASP A 144 -8.00 -4.07 17.00
N GLU A 145 -7.87 -4.80 15.88
CA GLU A 145 -6.61 -5.38 15.44
C GLU A 145 -5.73 -4.24 14.90
N THR A 146 -4.91 -3.68 15.79
CA THR A 146 -3.90 -2.67 15.45
C THR A 146 -2.99 -3.17 14.32
N ASP A 147 -2.39 -2.26 13.55
CA ASP A 147 -1.52 -2.57 12.40
C ASP A 147 -0.32 -3.51 12.74
N GLU A 148 -0.07 -3.80 14.03
CA GLU A 148 0.88 -4.78 14.54
C GLU A 148 0.43 -6.24 14.39
N GLU A 149 -0.86 -6.56 14.57
CA GLU A 149 -1.38 -7.94 14.46
C GLU A 149 -1.49 -8.41 13.01
N TRP A 150 -1.72 -7.46 12.08
CA TRP A 150 -1.66 -7.73 10.64
C TRP A 150 -0.23 -8.14 10.20
N GLU A 151 0.80 -7.47 10.72
CA GLU A 151 2.20 -7.84 10.49
C GLU A 151 2.59 -9.16 11.19
N ASP A 152 2.08 -9.42 12.40
CA ASP A 152 2.33 -10.69 13.10
C ASP A 152 1.66 -11.88 12.36
N SER A 153 0.46 -11.67 11.83
CA SER A 153 -0.25 -12.62 10.97
C SER A 153 0.46 -12.84 9.63
N ARG A 154 1.03 -11.79 9.04
CA ARG A 154 1.85 -11.87 7.82
C ARG A 154 3.14 -12.66 8.06
N LYS A 155 3.85 -12.40 9.17
CA LYS A 155 5.08 -13.13 9.54
C LYS A 155 4.82 -14.61 9.79
N LYS A 156 3.80 -14.94 10.60
CA LYS A 156 3.38 -16.33 10.84
C LYS A 156 3.05 -17.08 9.54
N ARG A 157 2.38 -16.45 8.58
CA ARG A 157 2.04 -17.10 7.30
C ARG A 157 3.22 -17.25 6.34
N LEU A 158 4.20 -16.35 6.39
CA LEU A 158 5.45 -16.48 5.63
C LEU A 158 6.38 -17.54 6.21
N GLU A 159 6.37 -17.76 7.52
CA GLU A 159 7.12 -18.84 8.17
C GLU A 159 6.57 -20.24 7.87
N VAL A 160 5.26 -20.39 7.67
CA VAL A 160 4.64 -21.68 7.30
C VAL A 160 5.03 -22.15 5.89
N LYS A 161 5.62 -21.28 5.05
CA LYS A 161 6.08 -21.61 3.68
C LYS A 161 7.59 -21.93 3.59
N LYS A 162 8.31 -22.05 4.71
CA LYS A 162 9.70 -22.53 4.78
C LYS A 162 9.76 -23.98 5.23
#